data_AF-A0A9Q6Y4M7-F1
#
_entry.id   AF-A0A9Q6Y4M7-F1
#
_cell.length_a   1.000
_cell.length_b   1.000
_cell.length_c   1.000
_cell.angle_alpha   90.00
_cell.angle_beta   90.00
_cell.angle_gamma   90.00
#
_symmetry.space_group_name_H-M   'P 1'
#
loop_
_entity.id
_entity.type
_entity.pdbx_description
1 polymer ?
#
loop_
_entity_poly.entity_id
_entity_poly.type
_entity_poly.pdbx_seq_one_letter_code
_entity_poly.pdbx_strand_id
1 'polypeptide(L)'
;MTGQSSSQAATPIQWWKPALFFLVVIAGLWYVKWQPYYGKAFTAAETHSIGKSILAQADANPWQAALDYAMIYFLAVWKAAVLGVILGSLIQVLIPRDWLLRTLGQSRFRGTLLGTLFSLPGMMCTCCAAPVAVGMRRQQVSMGGALAFWMGNPLLNPATLVFMGFVLGWGFAAIRLVAGLVMVLLIATLVQKWVRETPQTQAPVEIDIPEAQGGFFSRWGRALWTLFWSTIPVYILAVLVLGAARVWLFPHADGAVDNSLMWVVAMAVAGCLFVIPTAAEIPIVQTMMLAGMGTAPALALLMTLPAVSLPSLIMLRKAFPAKALWLTGAMVAVSGVIVGGLALLF
;
A
#
# COMPACT_ATOMS: atom_id res chain seq x y z
N MET A 1 -13.43 -35.17 46.22
CA MET A 1 -13.06 -35.03 44.80
C MET A 1 -12.61 -33.59 44.58
N THR A 2 -11.31 -33.38 44.48
CA THR A 2 -10.65 -32.08 44.37
C THR A 2 -10.63 -31.60 42.92
N GLY A 3 -11.33 -30.50 42.63
CA GLY A 3 -11.25 -29.82 41.34
C GLY A 3 -9.98 -28.98 41.26
N GLN A 4 -9.01 -29.42 40.46
CA GLN A 4 -7.86 -28.60 40.09
C GLN A 4 -8.30 -27.56 39.04
N SER A 5 -8.47 -26.31 39.47
CA SER A 5 -8.48 -25.17 38.56
C SER A 5 -7.05 -24.94 38.07
N SER A 6 -6.73 -25.41 36.87
CA SER A 6 -5.48 -25.06 36.19
C SER A 6 -5.53 -23.59 35.76
N SER A 7 -5.00 -22.70 36.59
CA SER A 7 -4.65 -21.36 36.15
C SER A 7 -3.52 -21.49 35.13
N GLN A 8 -3.82 -21.38 33.84
CA GLN A 8 -2.81 -21.15 32.82
C GLN A 8 -2.14 -19.81 33.13
N ALA A 9 -0.98 -19.85 33.79
CA ALA A 9 -0.15 -18.69 34.00
C ALA A 9 0.24 -18.13 32.63
N ALA A 10 -0.17 -16.89 32.33
CA ALA A 10 0.23 -16.19 31.12
C ALA A 10 1.76 -16.17 31.07
N THR A 11 2.36 -16.78 30.04
CA THR A 11 3.81 -16.77 29.86
C THR A 11 4.28 -15.31 29.73
N PRO A 12 5.37 -14.91 30.41
CA PRO A 12 5.86 -13.55 30.36
C PRO A 12 6.23 -13.20 28.91
N ILE A 13 5.78 -12.02 28.45
CA ILE A 13 6.08 -11.53 27.11
C ILE A 13 7.60 -11.47 26.93
N GLN A 14 8.12 -12.27 26.00
CA GLN A 14 9.53 -12.27 25.64
C GLN A 14 9.84 -11.03 24.78
N TRP A 15 10.12 -9.91 25.43
CA TRP A 15 10.35 -8.60 24.79
C TRP A 15 11.48 -8.56 23.75
N TRP A 16 12.41 -9.51 23.80
CA TRP A 16 13.46 -9.63 22.79
C TRP A 16 12.92 -9.89 21.37
N LYS A 17 11.78 -10.61 21.23
CA LYS A 17 11.20 -10.91 19.91
C LYS A 17 10.59 -9.67 19.24
N PRO A 18 9.73 -8.86 19.89
CA PRO A 18 9.33 -7.56 19.38
C PRO A 18 10.52 -6.63 19.13
N ALA A 19 11.50 -6.59 20.02
CA ALA A 19 12.69 -5.74 19.83
C ALA A 19 13.47 -6.12 18.56
N LEU A 20 13.68 -7.41 18.32
CA LEU A 20 14.29 -7.91 17.08
C LEU A 20 13.45 -7.51 15.85
N PHE A 21 12.13 -7.64 15.92
CA PHE A 21 11.25 -7.21 14.84
C PHE A 21 11.42 -5.72 14.52
N PHE A 22 11.37 -4.85 15.52
CA PHE A 22 11.54 -3.42 15.31
C PHE A 22 12.94 -3.05 14.82
N LEU A 23 13.98 -3.76 15.25
CA LEU A 23 15.33 -3.59 14.70
C LEU A 23 15.35 -3.90 13.21
N VAL A 24 14.76 -5.01 12.78
CA VAL A 24 14.66 -5.37 11.35
C VAL A 24 13.84 -4.34 10.57
N VAL A 25 12.73 -3.85 11.13
CA VAL A 25 11.92 -2.78 10.53
C VAL A 25 12.75 -1.51 10.34
N ILE A 26 13.42 -1.02 11.39
CA ILE A 26 14.19 0.22 11.35
C ILE A 26 15.36 0.11 10.37
N ALA A 27 16.19 -0.93 10.50
CA ALA A 27 17.34 -1.14 9.64
C ALA A 27 16.94 -1.38 8.17
N GLY A 28 15.91 -2.20 7.95
CA GLY A 28 15.40 -2.51 6.62
C GLY A 28 14.80 -1.29 5.92
N LEU A 29 13.93 -0.54 6.61
CA LEU A 29 13.34 0.69 6.06
C LEU A 29 14.40 1.77 5.84
N TRP A 30 15.38 1.89 6.74
CA TRP A 30 16.48 2.83 6.58
C TRP A 30 17.23 2.58 5.27
N TYR A 31 17.69 1.34 5.07
CA TYR A 31 18.47 0.95 3.90
C TYR A 31 17.67 1.00 2.59
N VAL A 32 16.43 0.49 2.59
CA VAL A 32 15.64 0.35 1.37
C VAL A 32 14.94 1.65 0.96
N LYS A 33 14.57 2.51 1.92
CA LYS A 33 13.69 3.66 1.68
C LYS A 33 14.30 4.99 2.11
N TRP A 34 14.66 5.14 3.38
CA TRP A 34 15.06 6.45 3.90
C TRP A 34 16.38 6.94 3.29
N GLN A 35 17.42 6.12 3.28
CA GLN A 35 18.72 6.47 2.69
C GLN A 35 18.60 6.93 1.22
N PRO A 36 17.97 6.17 0.30
CA PRO A 36 17.87 6.60 -1.10
C PRO A 36 16.93 7.79 -1.30
N TYR A 37 15.87 7.94 -0.50
CA TYR A 37 14.94 9.06 -0.63
C TYR A 37 15.50 10.37 -0.08
N TYR A 38 16.33 10.31 0.97
CA TYR A 38 17.01 11.48 1.51
C TYR A 38 17.86 12.16 0.44
N GLY A 39 18.70 11.40 -0.29
CA GLY A 39 19.49 11.96 -1.39
C GLY A 39 18.63 12.55 -2.51
N LYS A 40 17.56 11.85 -2.90
CA LYS A 40 16.63 12.33 -3.95
C LYS A 40 15.87 13.59 -3.55
N ALA A 41 15.67 13.86 -2.26
CA ALA A 41 14.99 15.06 -1.79
C ALA A 41 15.76 16.33 -2.13
N PHE A 42 17.09 16.31 -2.00
CA PHE A 42 17.94 17.45 -2.38
C PHE A 42 17.94 17.67 -3.90
N THR A 43 18.07 16.59 -4.67
CA THR A 43 17.97 16.70 -6.14
C THR A 43 16.61 17.25 -6.57
N ALA A 44 15.53 16.81 -5.93
CA ALA A 44 14.19 17.33 -6.21
C ALA A 44 14.05 18.81 -5.87
N ALA A 45 14.64 19.25 -4.76
CA ALA A 45 14.63 20.64 -4.31
C ALA A 45 15.40 21.56 -5.28
N GLU A 46 16.51 21.07 -5.85
CA GLU A 46 17.32 21.86 -6.79
C GLU A 46 16.78 21.84 -8.23
N THR A 47 16.29 20.68 -8.70
CA THR A 47 15.97 20.46 -10.12
C THR A 47 14.48 20.48 -10.42
N HIS A 48 13.61 20.56 -9.40
CA HIS A 48 12.16 20.39 -9.54
C HIS A 48 11.77 19.12 -10.32
N SER A 49 12.61 18.09 -10.27
CA SER A 49 12.42 16.80 -10.93
C SER A 49 12.96 15.66 -10.08
N ILE A 50 12.32 14.49 -10.17
CA ILE A 50 12.77 13.25 -9.50
C ILE A 50 13.13 12.14 -10.49
N GLY A 51 13.30 12.50 -11.77
CA GLY A 51 13.62 11.59 -12.87
C GLY A 51 12.64 11.70 -14.04
N LYS A 52 12.95 11.01 -15.13
CA LYS A 52 12.08 10.94 -16.32
C LYS A 52 10.81 10.13 -16.00
N SER A 53 9.69 10.57 -16.57
CA SER A 53 8.43 9.82 -16.51
C SER A 53 8.59 8.45 -17.17
N ILE A 54 8.07 7.40 -16.52
CA ILE A 54 8.07 6.03 -17.05
C ILE A 54 7.22 5.92 -18.34
N LEU A 55 6.38 6.94 -18.61
CA LEU A 55 5.52 7.03 -19.78
C LEU A 55 6.17 7.78 -20.97
N ALA A 56 7.34 8.39 -20.79
CA ALA A 56 7.93 9.26 -21.83
C ALA A 56 8.56 8.51 -23.03
N GLN A 57 8.66 7.19 -22.99
CA GLN A 57 9.13 6.36 -24.10
C GLN A 57 7.94 5.59 -24.68
N ALA A 58 7.44 6.10 -25.81
CA ALA A 58 6.39 5.45 -26.58
C ALA A 58 7.03 4.51 -27.62
N ASP A 59 7.41 3.31 -27.18
CA ASP A 59 7.81 2.27 -28.12
C ASP A 59 6.59 1.76 -28.90
N ALA A 60 6.74 1.60 -30.21
CA ALA A 60 5.64 1.24 -31.11
C ALA A 60 5.10 -0.20 -30.90
N ASN A 61 5.80 -1.04 -30.13
CA ASN A 61 5.41 -2.43 -29.87
C ASN A 61 4.89 -2.61 -28.42
N PRO A 62 3.60 -2.98 -28.22
CA PRO A 62 3.01 -3.20 -26.90
C PRO A 62 3.77 -4.21 -26.02
N TRP A 63 4.40 -5.22 -26.63
CA TRP A 63 5.15 -6.23 -25.89
C TRP A 63 6.47 -5.71 -25.34
N GLN A 64 7.21 -4.92 -26.13
CA GLN A 64 8.44 -4.27 -25.66
C GLN A 64 8.10 -3.25 -24.57
N ALA A 65 7.06 -2.45 -24.79
CA ALA A 65 6.56 -1.51 -23.81
C ALA A 65 6.19 -2.18 -22.47
N ALA A 66 5.57 -3.36 -22.52
CA ALA A 66 5.26 -4.15 -21.32
C ALA A 66 6.52 -4.62 -20.58
N LEU A 67 7.52 -5.11 -21.32
CA LEU A 67 8.78 -5.60 -20.76
C LEU A 67 9.62 -4.46 -20.15
N ASP A 68 9.72 -3.33 -20.83
CA ASP A 68 10.46 -2.16 -20.34
C ASP A 68 9.80 -1.58 -19.09
N TYR A 69 8.46 -1.47 -19.10
CA TYR A 69 7.71 -1.09 -17.91
C TYR A 69 7.98 -2.06 -16.76
N ALA A 70 7.87 -3.36 -17.01
CA ALA A 70 8.07 -4.38 -15.99
C ALA A 70 9.49 -4.37 -15.42
N MET A 71 10.50 -4.17 -16.26
CA MET A 71 11.89 -4.08 -15.84
C MET A 71 12.15 -2.83 -14.98
N ILE A 72 11.72 -1.65 -15.44
CA ILE A 72 11.87 -0.39 -14.69
C ILE A 72 11.14 -0.49 -13.35
N TYR A 73 9.90 -0.98 -13.37
CA TYR A 73 9.08 -1.17 -12.18
C TYR A 73 9.74 -2.17 -11.22
N PHE A 74 10.20 -3.32 -11.73
CA PHE A 74 10.87 -4.34 -10.93
C PHE A 74 12.12 -3.80 -10.25
N LEU A 75 13.01 -3.15 -11.01
CA LEU A 75 14.26 -2.58 -10.48
C LEU A 75 14.01 -1.51 -9.41
N ALA A 76 12.92 -0.74 -9.54
CA ALA A 76 12.53 0.28 -8.58
C ALA A 76 11.94 -0.30 -7.27
N VAL A 77 11.31 -1.47 -7.32
CA VAL A 77 10.42 -1.95 -6.24
C VAL A 77 10.90 -3.24 -5.56
N TRP A 78 11.75 -4.06 -6.20
CA TRP A 78 12.09 -5.40 -5.70
C TRP A 78 12.62 -5.41 -4.26
N LYS A 79 13.50 -4.46 -3.89
CA LYS A 79 14.04 -4.35 -2.52
C LYS A 79 12.92 -4.15 -1.49
N ALA A 80 11.96 -3.31 -1.82
CA ALA A 80 10.81 -3.01 -0.96
C ALA A 80 9.82 -4.19 -0.91
N ALA A 81 9.61 -4.88 -2.02
CA ALA A 81 8.77 -6.08 -2.06
C ALA A 81 9.37 -7.21 -1.19
N VAL A 82 10.68 -7.46 -1.31
CA VAL A 82 11.40 -8.44 -0.47
C VAL A 82 11.28 -8.07 1.01
N LEU A 83 11.53 -6.80 1.36
CA LEU A 83 11.36 -6.32 2.73
C LEU A 83 9.91 -6.51 3.21
N GLY A 84 8.90 -6.20 2.41
CA GLY A 84 7.50 -6.40 2.77
C GLY A 84 7.14 -7.87 3.05
N VAL A 85 7.66 -8.80 2.26
CA VAL A 85 7.48 -10.25 2.48
C VAL A 85 8.22 -10.71 3.76
N ILE A 86 9.43 -10.23 4.00
CA ILE A 86 10.17 -10.50 5.24
C ILE A 86 9.42 -9.95 6.45
N LEU A 87 9.00 -8.69 6.43
CA LEU A 87 8.27 -8.08 7.55
C LEU A 87 6.93 -8.78 7.79
N GLY A 88 6.16 -9.09 6.74
CA GLY A 88 4.91 -9.82 6.86
C GLY A 88 5.07 -11.23 7.44
N SER A 89 6.18 -11.92 7.14
CA SER A 89 6.48 -13.24 7.71
C SER A 89 7.00 -13.16 9.14
N LEU A 90 7.80 -12.14 9.47
CA LEU A 90 8.30 -11.92 10.83
C LEU A 90 7.19 -11.48 11.79
N ILE A 91 6.21 -10.68 11.34
CA ILE A 91 5.03 -10.36 12.15
C ILE A 91 4.35 -11.65 12.64
N GLN A 92 4.31 -12.70 11.80
CA GLN A 92 3.67 -13.96 12.16
C GLN A 92 4.43 -14.80 13.19
N VAL A 93 5.73 -14.56 13.40
CA VAL A 93 6.59 -15.43 14.23
C VAL A 93 7.20 -14.71 15.43
N LEU A 94 7.57 -13.43 15.28
CA LEU A 94 8.24 -12.64 16.31
C LEU A 94 7.26 -11.84 17.18
N ILE A 95 6.14 -11.38 16.64
CA ILE A 95 5.22 -10.53 17.40
C ILE A 95 4.19 -11.40 18.14
N PRO A 96 4.09 -11.32 19.48
CA PRO A 96 3.06 -12.02 20.23
C PRO A 96 1.65 -11.57 19.82
N ARG A 97 0.77 -12.53 19.54
CA ARG A 97 -0.63 -12.28 19.15
C ARG A 97 -1.35 -11.39 20.16
N ASP A 98 -1.15 -11.60 21.46
CA ASP A 98 -1.79 -10.79 22.52
C ASP A 98 -1.42 -9.32 22.46
N TRP A 99 -0.17 -9.01 22.09
CA TRP A 99 0.29 -7.63 21.96
C TRP A 99 -0.38 -6.95 20.75
N LEU A 100 -0.47 -7.64 19.61
CA LEU A 100 -1.18 -7.14 18.42
C LEU A 100 -2.67 -6.97 18.69
N LEU A 101 -3.30 -7.92 19.39
CA LEU A 101 -4.71 -7.83 19.75
C LEU A 101 -5.00 -6.61 20.64
N ARG A 102 -4.13 -6.34 21.63
CA ARG A 102 -4.27 -5.20 22.54
C ARG A 102 -4.06 -3.85 21.86
N THR A 103 -3.15 -3.78 20.89
CA THR A 103 -2.81 -2.54 20.18
C THR A 103 -3.70 -2.34 18.95
N LEU A 104 -3.57 -3.20 17.94
CA LEU A 104 -4.15 -3.07 16.60
C LEU A 104 -5.39 -3.96 16.37
N GLY A 105 -5.64 -4.95 17.23
CA GLY A 105 -6.81 -5.84 17.16
C GLY A 105 -8.13 -5.21 17.58
N GLN A 106 -8.10 -3.98 18.11
CA GLN A 106 -9.31 -3.33 18.58
C GLN A 106 -10.21 -2.92 17.42
N SER A 107 -11.49 -3.31 17.47
CA SER A 107 -12.45 -3.07 16.40
C SER A 107 -12.93 -1.62 16.27
N ARG A 108 -12.40 -0.72 17.12
CA ARG A 108 -12.79 0.70 17.17
C ARG A 108 -11.82 1.57 16.36
N PHE A 109 -12.20 2.83 16.20
CA PHE A 109 -11.38 3.91 15.61
C PHE A 109 -9.92 3.92 16.09
N ARG A 110 -9.65 3.52 17.34
CA ARG A 110 -8.29 3.40 17.89
C ARG A 110 -7.40 2.43 17.10
N GLY A 111 -7.93 1.28 16.68
CA GLY A 111 -7.19 0.31 15.87
C GLY A 111 -6.83 0.89 14.49
N THR A 112 -7.77 1.61 13.87
CA THR A 112 -7.55 2.36 12.63
C THR A 112 -6.45 3.41 12.79
N LEU A 113 -6.55 4.26 13.81
CA LEU A 113 -5.60 5.34 14.06
C LEU A 113 -4.18 4.81 14.28
N LEU A 114 -4.04 3.74 15.06
CA LEU A 114 -2.75 3.08 15.25
C LEU A 114 -2.23 2.48 13.94
N GLY A 115 -3.10 1.87 13.13
CA GLY A 115 -2.75 1.37 11.79
C GLY A 115 -2.20 2.47 10.88
N THR A 116 -2.87 3.63 10.85
CA THR A 116 -2.41 4.82 10.11
C THR A 116 -1.06 5.29 10.63
N LEU A 117 -0.87 5.40 11.95
CA LEU A 117 0.38 5.86 12.55
C LEU A 117 1.56 4.93 12.21
N PHE A 118 1.35 3.61 12.29
CA PHE A 118 2.38 2.63 11.95
C PHE A 118 2.70 2.56 10.45
N SER A 119 1.87 3.14 9.59
CA SER A 119 2.17 3.20 8.15
C SER A 119 3.14 4.30 7.76
N LEU A 120 3.23 5.39 8.53
CA LEU A 120 4.02 6.57 8.18
C LEU A 120 5.51 6.26 7.94
N PRO A 121 6.18 5.44 8.77
CA PRO A 121 7.60 5.15 8.57
C PRO A 121 7.86 4.23 7.36
N GLY A 122 6.86 3.49 6.91
CA GLY A 122 7.03 2.42 5.93
C GLY A 122 7.37 2.91 4.53
N MET A 123 6.79 4.04 4.08
CA MET A 123 7.01 4.60 2.73
C MET A 123 6.89 3.55 1.61
N MET A 124 6.00 2.58 1.82
CA MET A 124 5.80 1.42 0.96
C MET A 124 4.76 1.72 -0.11
N CYS A 125 4.92 1.07 -1.26
CA CYS A 125 3.88 1.03 -2.28
C CYS A 125 2.72 0.11 -1.85
N THR A 126 1.53 0.24 -2.43
CA THR A 126 0.36 -0.60 -2.08
C THR A 126 0.65 -2.10 -2.18
N CYS A 127 1.35 -2.54 -3.22
CA CYS A 127 1.71 -3.96 -3.38
C CYS A 127 2.85 -4.41 -2.44
N CYS A 128 3.71 -3.49 -2.01
CA CYS A 128 4.76 -3.74 -1.02
C CYS A 128 4.18 -3.89 0.40
N ALA A 129 3.16 -3.09 0.73
CA ALA A 129 2.48 -3.10 2.02
C ALA A 129 1.46 -4.24 2.16
N ALA A 130 0.93 -4.74 1.04
CA ALA A 130 -0.03 -5.86 1.01
C ALA A 130 0.43 -7.13 1.76
N PRO A 131 1.63 -7.70 1.54
CA PRO A 131 2.08 -8.89 2.29
C PRO A 131 2.23 -8.63 3.79
N VAL A 132 2.58 -7.41 4.19
CA VAL A 132 2.65 -7.00 5.61
C VAL A 132 1.23 -6.97 6.21
N ALA A 133 0.28 -6.35 5.51
CA ALA A 133 -1.13 -6.32 5.92
C ALA A 133 -1.75 -7.73 5.99
N VAL A 134 -1.41 -8.63 5.05
CA VAL A 134 -1.79 -10.06 5.11
C VAL A 134 -1.21 -10.72 6.36
N GLY A 135 0.06 -10.47 6.68
CA GLY A 135 0.70 -10.96 7.91
C GLY A 135 0.01 -10.46 9.18
N MET A 136 -0.34 -9.16 9.22
CA MET A 136 -1.10 -8.55 10.32
C MET A 136 -2.48 -9.17 10.50
N ARG A 137 -3.21 -9.43 9.40
CA ARG A 137 -4.53 -10.08 9.44
C ARG A 137 -4.47 -11.52 9.93
N ARG A 138 -3.45 -12.28 9.53
CA ARG A 138 -3.21 -13.63 10.08
C ARG A 138 -2.96 -13.62 11.58
N GLN A 139 -2.38 -12.53 12.09
CA GLN A 139 -2.21 -12.26 13.52
C GLN A 139 -3.38 -11.51 14.16
N GLN A 140 -4.55 -11.50 13.53
CA GLN A 140 -5.81 -11.00 14.09
C GLN A 140 -5.84 -9.50 14.38
N VAL A 141 -5.03 -8.72 13.67
CA VAL A 141 -5.20 -7.27 13.62
C VAL A 141 -6.58 -6.94 13.04
N SER A 142 -7.24 -5.93 13.58
CA SER A 142 -8.57 -5.49 13.13
C SER A 142 -8.58 -5.13 11.65
N MET A 143 -9.73 -5.29 10.98
CA MET A 143 -9.85 -4.98 9.55
C MET A 143 -9.48 -3.52 9.27
N GLY A 144 -10.00 -2.59 10.08
CA GLY A 144 -9.70 -1.16 9.92
C GLY A 144 -8.24 -0.84 10.19
N GLY A 145 -7.61 -1.42 11.21
CA GLY A 145 -6.18 -1.21 11.47
C GLY A 145 -5.29 -1.69 10.32
N ALA A 146 -5.59 -2.86 9.75
CA ALA A 146 -4.81 -3.41 8.64
C ALA A 146 -5.07 -2.67 7.31
N LEU A 147 -6.31 -2.28 7.01
CA LEU A 147 -6.63 -1.45 5.84
C LEU A 147 -6.00 -0.06 5.95
N ALA A 148 -6.07 0.56 7.13
CA ALA A 148 -5.46 1.86 7.38
C ALA A 148 -3.93 1.82 7.24
N PHE A 149 -3.30 0.76 7.75
CA PHE A 149 -1.88 0.54 7.55
C PHE A 149 -1.54 0.40 6.06
N TRP A 150 -2.30 -0.41 5.34
CA TRP A 150 -2.07 -0.70 3.93
C TRP A 150 -2.20 0.54 3.03
N MET A 151 -3.31 1.29 3.16
CA MET A 151 -3.57 2.49 2.37
C MET A 151 -2.73 3.69 2.82
N GLY A 152 -2.44 3.80 4.12
CA GLY A 152 -1.67 4.92 4.68
C GLY A 152 -0.22 4.94 4.23
N ASN A 153 0.39 3.77 4.02
CA ASN A 153 1.79 3.64 3.59
C ASN A 153 2.12 4.45 2.32
N PRO A 154 1.30 4.37 1.24
CA PRO A 154 1.51 5.15 0.03
C PRO A 154 0.85 6.55 0.05
N LEU A 155 -0.34 6.70 0.66
CA LEU A 155 -1.06 7.99 0.67
C LEU A 155 -0.35 9.04 1.54
N LEU A 156 0.10 8.63 2.73
CA LEU A 156 0.72 9.49 3.74
C LEU A 156 2.25 9.40 3.74
N ASN A 157 2.83 8.96 2.62
CA ASN A 157 4.26 8.77 2.49
C ASN A 157 4.99 10.12 2.57
N PRO A 158 5.80 10.38 3.62
CA PRO A 158 6.46 11.68 3.80
C PRO A 158 7.40 12.02 2.64
N ALA A 159 8.11 11.04 2.05
CA ALA A 159 9.00 11.31 0.93
C ALA A 159 8.22 11.77 -0.31
N THR A 160 7.07 11.16 -0.61
CA THR A 160 6.29 11.57 -1.78
C THR A 160 5.60 12.92 -1.55
N LEU A 161 5.22 13.25 -0.32
CA LEU A 161 4.71 14.59 0.03
C LEU A 161 5.77 15.67 -0.20
N VAL A 162 7.01 15.42 0.22
CA VAL A 162 8.13 16.34 -0.01
C VAL A 162 8.46 16.46 -1.50
N PHE A 163 8.59 15.35 -2.22
CA PHE A 163 8.85 15.37 -3.66
C PHE A 163 7.72 16.06 -4.44
N MET A 164 6.48 15.83 -4.05
CA MET A 164 5.31 16.50 -4.64
C MET A 164 5.36 18.01 -4.40
N GLY A 165 5.73 18.42 -3.18
CA GLY A 165 5.91 19.82 -2.83
C GLY A 165 6.95 20.52 -3.71
N PHE A 166 8.09 19.88 -3.96
CA PHE A 166 9.13 20.44 -4.83
C PHE A 166 8.78 20.37 -6.32
N VAL A 167 8.14 19.30 -6.80
CA VAL A 167 7.94 19.08 -8.24
C VAL A 167 6.63 19.68 -8.78
N LEU A 168 5.52 19.50 -8.07
CA LEU A 168 4.18 19.95 -8.48
C LEU A 168 3.71 21.18 -7.69
N GLY A 169 4.36 21.48 -6.57
CA GLY A 169 4.02 22.58 -5.68
C GLY A 169 3.38 22.12 -4.38
N TRP A 170 3.58 22.91 -3.33
CA TRP A 170 3.12 22.61 -1.96
C TRP A 170 1.60 22.54 -1.81
N GLY A 171 0.83 23.15 -2.71
CA GLY A 171 -0.63 23.02 -2.75
C GLY A 171 -1.08 21.57 -2.98
N PHE A 172 -0.49 20.88 -3.97
CA PHE A 172 -0.78 19.47 -4.24
C PHE A 172 -0.40 18.58 -3.06
N ALA A 173 0.76 18.83 -2.44
CA ALA A 173 1.20 18.08 -1.26
C ALA A 173 0.27 18.27 -0.06
N ALA A 174 -0.19 19.51 0.20
CA ALA A 174 -1.12 19.81 1.28
C ALA A 174 -2.50 19.14 1.06
N ILE A 175 -3.05 19.25 -0.15
CA ILE A 175 -4.30 18.56 -0.52
C ILE A 175 -4.14 17.06 -0.30
N ARG A 176 -3.03 16.47 -0.75
CA ARG A 176 -2.76 15.04 -0.55
C ARG A 176 -2.68 14.65 0.91
N LEU A 177 -1.97 15.42 1.74
CA LEU A 177 -1.84 15.10 3.16
C LEU A 177 -3.20 15.11 3.85
N VAL A 178 -3.99 16.16 3.64
CA VAL A 178 -5.31 16.31 4.27
C VAL A 178 -6.31 15.29 3.73
N ALA A 179 -6.50 15.25 2.41
CA ALA A 179 -7.45 14.34 1.77
C ALA A 179 -7.05 12.87 1.96
N GLY A 180 -5.76 12.56 1.88
CA GLY A 180 -5.24 11.22 2.14
C GLY A 180 -5.46 10.77 3.59
N LEU A 181 -5.25 11.65 4.57
CA LEU A 181 -5.49 11.31 5.98
C LEU A 181 -6.98 11.05 6.23
N VAL A 182 -7.85 11.92 5.71
CA VAL A 182 -9.30 11.75 5.79
C VAL A 182 -9.71 10.44 5.10
N MET A 183 -9.21 10.18 3.90
CA MET A 183 -9.51 8.97 3.12
C MET A 183 -9.12 7.71 3.87
N VAL A 184 -7.90 7.64 4.42
CA VAL A 184 -7.42 6.46 5.16
C VAL A 184 -8.30 6.19 6.37
N LEU A 185 -8.56 7.21 7.19
CA LEU A 185 -9.34 7.05 8.42
C LEU A 185 -10.81 6.72 8.13
N LEU A 186 -11.43 7.43 7.19
CA LEU A 186 -12.84 7.27 6.85
C LEU A 186 -13.11 5.93 6.15
N ILE A 187 -12.33 5.57 5.13
CA ILE A 187 -12.56 4.32 4.39
C ILE A 187 -12.33 3.12 5.29
N ALA A 188 -11.21 3.07 6.02
CA ALA A 188 -10.90 1.94 6.88
C ALA A 188 -11.92 1.74 8.00
N THR A 189 -12.45 2.83 8.59
CA THR A 189 -13.48 2.76 9.64
C THR A 189 -14.85 2.36 9.10
N LEU A 190 -15.25 2.90 7.95
CA LEU A 190 -16.53 2.56 7.33
C LEU A 190 -16.55 1.13 6.81
N VAL A 191 -15.48 0.67 6.16
CA VAL A 191 -15.37 -0.72 5.70
C VAL A 191 -15.44 -1.69 6.88
N GLN A 192 -14.72 -1.39 7.97
CA GLN A 192 -14.78 -2.19 9.20
C GLN A 192 -16.18 -2.21 9.82
N LYS A 193 -16.93 -1.11 9.75
CA LYS A 193 -18.29 -1.02 10.29
C LYS A 193 -19.31 -1.75 9.42
N TRP A 194 -19.17 -1.68 8.11
CA TRP A 194 -20.16 -2.20 7.14
C TRP A 194 -19.91 -3.64 6.71
N VAL A 195 -18.69 -4.14 6.87
CA VAL A 195 -18.33 -5.52 6.53
C VAL A 195 -18.11 -6.31 7.80
N ARG A 196 -19.05 -7.22 8.08
CA ARG A 196 -18.92 -8.18 9.18
C ARG A 196 -17.78 -9.15 8.88
N GLU A 197 -16.94 -9.38 9.89
CA GLU A 197 -15.94 -10.45 9.83
C GLU A 197 -16.64 -11.79 10.06
N THR A 198 -16.65 -12.66 9.05
CA THR A 198 -17.10 -14.04 9.22
C THR A 198 -16.05 -14.79 10.02
N PRO A 199 -16.43 -15.69 10.96
CA PRO A 199 -15.47 -16.48 11.75
C PRO A 199 -14.41 -17.21 10.91
N GLN A 200 -14.72 -17.61 9.67
CA GLN A 200 -13.78 -18.23 8.74
C GLN A 200 -12.68 -17.28 8.21
N THR A 201 -12.88 -15.96 8.24
CA THR A 201 -11.86 -14.96 7.88
C THR A 201 -10.93 -14.63 9.06
N GLN A 202 -11.38 -14.93 10.28
CA GLN A 202 -10.59 -14.88 11.52
C GLN A 202 -10.04 -16.24 11.92
N ALA A 203 -10.52 -17.34 11.33
CA ALA A 203 -9.84 -18.62 11.47
C ALA A 203 -8.40 -18.36 11.03
N PRO A 204 -7.39 -18.68 11.87
CA PRO A 204 -6.06 -18.85 11.34
C PRO A 204 -6.25 -19.65 10.05
N VAL A 205 -5.62 -19.25 8.94
CA VAL A 205 -5.28 -20.29 7.97
C VAL A 205 -4.65 -21.34 8.84
N GLU A 206 -5.27 -22.51 8.92
CA GLU A 206 -4.80 -23.68 9.63
C GLU A 206 -3.51 -24.09 8.89
N ILE A 207 -2.48 -23.26 9.05
CA ILE A 207 -1.22 -23.73 9.53
C ILE A 207 -1.67 -24.43 10.79
N ASP A 208 -1.89 -25.74 10.66
CA ASP A 208 -1.71 -26.66 11.75
C ASP A 208 -0.39 -26.22 12.38
N ILE A 209 -0.49 -25.37 13.40
CA ILE A 209 0.58 -25.07 14.32
C ILE A 209 0.23 -26.07 15.42
N PRO A 210 0.61 -27.36 15.28
CA PRO A 210 0.76 -28.14 16.48
C PRO A 210 1.72 -27.31 17.32
N GLU A 211 1.25 -26.89 18.49
CA GLU A 211 1.90 -25.96 19.40
C GLU A 211 3.26 -26.49 19.93
N ALA A 212 3.81 -27.56 19.32
CA ALA A 212 4.90 -28.35 19.83
C ALA A 212 5.94 -28.86 18.82
N GLN A 213 5.89 -28.59 17.49
CA GLN A 213 6.88 -29.20 16.57
C GLN A 213 7.48 -28.24 15.52
N GLY A 214 8.57 -27.58 15.90
CA GLY A 214 9.50 -26.91 14.97
C GLY A 214 10.23 -25.70 15.56
N GLY A 215 11.54 -25.61 15.31
CA GLY A 215 12.36 -24.45 15.69
C GLY A 215 11.90 -23.14 15.02
N PHE A 216 12.37 -21.99 15.54
CA PHE A 216 12.06 -20.65 14.99
C PHE A 216 12.20 -20.58 13.45
N PHE A 217 13.29 -21.11 12.92
CA PHE A 217 13.59 -21.07 11.48
C PHE A 217 12.60 -21.87 10.62
N SER A 218 12.07 -22.99 11.11
CA SER A 218 11.11 -23.78 10.32
C SER A 218 9.74 -23.11 10.26
N ARG A 219 9.32 -22.45 11.35
CA ARG A 219 8.10 -21.64 11.39
C ARG A 219 8.22 -20.39 10.52
N TRP A 220 9.34 -19.66 10.64
CA TRP A 220 9.60 -18.49 9.82
C TRP A 220 9.74 -18.84 8.34
N GLY A 221 10.48 -19.91 8.01
CA GLY A 221 10.62 -20.41 6.64
C GLY A 221 9.29 -20.77 6.00
N ARG A 222 8.38 -21.45 6.72
CA ARG A 222 7.01 -21.73 6.23
C ARG A 222 6.21 -20.45 5.99
N ALA A 223 6.20 -19.52 6.94
CA ALA A 223 5.48 -18.24 6.79
C ALA A 223 6.02 -17.40 5.61
N LEU A 224 7.35 -17.36 5.48
CA LEU A 224 8.05 -16.70 4.39
C LEU A 224 7.70 -17.33 3.03
N TRP A 225 7.77 -18.66 2.93
CA TRP A 225 7.44 -19.40 1.71
C TRP A 225 5.99 -19.18 1.27
N THR A 226 5.04 -19.26 2.22
CA THR A 226 3.62 -19.01 1.93
C THR A 226 3.40 -17.57 1.43
N LEU A 227 4.00 -16.57 2.09
CA LEU A 227 3.84 -15.18 1.66
C LEU A 227 4.48 -14.92 0.30
N PHE A 228 5.71 -15.42 0.09
CA PHE A 228 6.45 -15.30 -1.16
C PHE A 228 5.63 -15.81 -2.34
N TRP A 229 5.17 -17.07 -2.30
CA TRP A 229 4.40 -17.67 -3.39
C TRP A 229 2.99 -17.11 -3.56
N SER A 230 2.43 -16.52 -2.51
CA SER A 230 1.14 -15.81 -2.63
C SER A 230 1.26 -14.40 -3.22
N THR A 231 2.45 -13.80 -3.16
CA THR A 231 2.68 -12.38 -3.47
C THR A 231 3.41 -12.20 -4.79
N ILE A 232 4.56 -12.85 -4.96
CA ILE A 232 5.46 -12.60 -6.10
C ILE A 232 4.83 -12.98 -7.44
N PRO A 233 4.18 -14.14 -7.62
CA PRO A 233 3.59 -14.48 -8.92
C PRO A 233 2.48 -13.51 -9.34
N VAL A 234 1.61 -13.14 -8.40
CA VAL A 234 0.54 -12.16 -8.63
C VAL A 234 1.14 -10.82 -9.02
N TYR A 235 2.21 -10.40 -8.34
CA TYR A 235 2.92 -9.16 -8.63
C TYR A 235 3.54 -9.16 -10.04
N ILE A 236 4.29 -10.21 -10.41
CA ILE A 236 4.95 -10.30 -11.72
C ILE A 236 3.90 -10.26 -12.83
N LEU A 237 2.85 -11.08 -12.71
CA LEU A 237 1.77 -11.14 -13.69
C LEU A 237 1.06 -9.79 -13.82
N ALA A 238 0.70 -9.19 -12.68
CA ALA A 238 0.05 -7.89 -12.65
C ALA A 238 0.87 -6.79 -13.31
N VAL A 239 2.16 -6.72 -13.01
CA VAL A 239 3.06 -5.68 -13.55
C VAL A 239 3.22 -5.85 -15.06
N LEU A 240 3.33 -7.09 -15.55
CA LEU A 240 3.39 -7.36 -17.00
C LEU A 240 2.09 -6.97 -17.72
N VAL A 241 0.94 -7.37 -17.17
CA VAL A 241 -0.37 -7.06 -17.75
C VAL A 241 -0.62 -5.55 -17.77
N LEU A 242 -0.33 -4.85 -16.66
CA LEU A 242 -0.50 -3.41 -16.56
C LEU A 242 0.53 -2.65 -17.41
N GLY A 243 1.76 -3.18 -17.54
CA GLY A 243 2.77 -2.67 -18.45
C GLY A 243 2.31 -2.71 -19.91
N ALA A 244 1.67 -3.79 -20.35
CA ALA A 244 1.07 -3.86 -21.68
C ALA A 244 -0.12 -2.89 -21.84
N ALA A 245 -0.97 -2.81 -20.81
CA ALA A 245 -2.14 -1.94 -20.81
C ALA A 245 -1.77 -0.44 -20.80
N ARG A 246 -0.54 -0.07 -20.42
CA ARG A 246 -0.08 1.33 -20.39
C ARG A 246 -0.25 2.04 -21.73
N VAL A 247 0.00 1.33 -22.84
CA VAL A 247 -0.07 1.89 -24.20
C VAL A 247 -1.50 2.29 -24.57
N TRP A 248 -2.50 1.60 -23.99
CA TRP A 248 -3.91 1.80 -24.27
C TRP A 248 -4.57 2.79 -23.30
N LEU A 249 -4.08 2.87 -22.06
CA LEU A 249 -4.63 3.76 -21.03
C LEU A 249 -4.01 5.15 -21.01
N PHE A 250 -2.74 5.26 -21.39
CA PHE A 250 -2.03 6.53 -21.53
C PHE A 250 -1.56 6.72 -22.99
N PRO A 251 -2.45 6.62 -24.01
CA PRO A 251 -2.10 7.11 -25.34
C PRO A 251 -1.75 8.60 -25.18
N HIS A 252 -0.79 9.09 -25.96
CA HIS A 252 -0.31 10.49 -25.92
C HIS A 252 -1.50 11.43 -25.70
N ALA A 253 -1.65 11.90 -24.46
CA ALA A 253 -2.72 12.80 -24.09
C ALA A 253 -2.28 14.17 -24.61
N ASP A 254 -2.31 14.33 -25.93
CA ASP A 254 -1.97 15.55 -26.66
C ASP A 254 -3.09 16.58 -26.40
N GLY A 255 -3.15 17.11 -25.17
CA GLY A 255 -4.15 18.10 -24.75
C GLY A 255 -5.59 17.58 -24.60
N ALA A 256 -5.86 16.27 -24.71
CA ALA A 256 -7.23 15.74 -24.69
C ALA A 256 -7.89 15.70 -23.29
N VAL A 257 -7.12 15.82 -22.21
CA VAL A 257 -7.61 15.65 -20.83
C VAL A 257 -7.89 17.00 -20.19
N ASP A 258 -9.07 17.56 -20.45
CA ASP A 258 -9.49 18.86 -19.93
C ASP A 258 -10.04 18.80 -18.49
N ASN A 259 -10.29 19.98 -17.90
CA ASN A 259 -10.93 20.12 -16.59
C ASN A 259 -12.44 19.86 -16.68
N SER A 260 -12.81 18.60 -16.90
CA SER A 260 -14.20 18.15 -16.92
C SER A 260 -14.45 17.02 -15.92
N LEU A 261 -15.69 16.93 -15.43
CA LEU A 261 -16.09 15.87 -14.49
C LEU A 261 -15.88 14.47 -15.08
N MET A 262 -16.04 14.33 -16.41
CA MET A 262 -15.80 13.07 -17.12
C MET A 262 -14.35 12.61 -16.94
N TRP A 263 -13.36 13.47 -17.15
CA TRP A 263 -11.95 13.11 -16.97
C TRP A 263 -11.58 12.91 -15.51
N VAL A 264 -12.17 13.67 -14.59
CA VAL A 264 -12.01 13.45 -13.14
C VAL A 264 -12.43 12.02 -12.77
N VAL A 265 -13.61 11.58 -13.25
CA VAL A 265 -14.10 10.21 -13.02
C VAL A 265 -13.20 9.18 -13.70
N ALA A 266 -12.84 9.40 -14.96
CA ALA A 266 -11.97 8.49 -15.70
C ALA A 266 -10.61 8.30 -15.03
N MET A 267 -9.96 9.39 -14.59
CA MET A 267 -8.67 9.35 -13.92
C MET A 267 -8.75 8.76 -12.51
N ALA A 268 -9.83 9.04 -11.76
CA ALA A 268 -10.06 8.40 -10.48
C ALA A 268 -10.15 6.86 -10.61
N VAL A 269 -10.91 6.37 -11.58
CA VAL A 269 -11.06 4.93 -11.86
C VAL A 269 -9.75 4.32 -12.37
N ALA A 270 -9.10 4.98 -13.34
CA ALA A 270 -7.82 4.52 -13.89
C ALA A 270 -6.76 4.37 -12.80
N GLY A 271 -6.67 5.33 -11.87
CA GLY A 271 -5.73 5.28 -10.75
C GLY A 271 -5.97 4.08 -9.83
N CYS A 272 -7.22 3.72 -9.53
CA CYS A 272 -7.52 2.53 -8.71
C CYS A 272 -7.14 1.20 -9.38
N LEU A 273 -6.99 1.17 -10.71
CA LEU A 273 -6.68 -0.06 -11.46
C LEU A 273 -5.18 -0.25 -11.61
N PHE A 274 -4.44 0.84 -11.87
CA PHE A 274 -3.02 0.79 -12.15
C PHE A 274 -2.17 0.61 -10.91
N VAL A 275 -0.98 0.02 -11.11
CA VAL A 275 0.05 -0.08 -10.09
C VAL A 275 1.28 0.67 -10.56
N ILE A 276 1.62 1.75 -9.85
CA ILE A 276 2.76 2.60 -10.15
C ILE A 276 3.58 2.76 -8.87
N PRO A 277 4.93 2.76 -8.92
CA PRO A 277 5.72 3.02 -7.73
C PRO A 277 5.35 4.41 -7.20
N THR A 278 5.09 4.55 -5.90
CA THR A 278 4.47 5.76 -5.33
C THR A 278 5.22 7.05 -5.66
N ALA A 279 6.55 7.03 -5.82
CA ALA A 279 7.30 8.23 -6.22
C ALA A 279 7.18 8.54 -7.73
N ALA A 280 6.93 7.55 -8.58
CA ALA A 280 6.86 7.71 -10.03
C ALA A 280 5.54 8.35 -10.51
N GLU A 281 4.51 8.43 -9.65
CA GLU A 281 3.26 9.12 -9.99
C GLU A 281 3.46 10.63 -10.18
N ILE A 282 4.39 11.24 -9.45
CA ILE A 282 4.67 12.67 -9.51
C ILE A 282 5.19 13.09 -10.89
N PRO A 283 6.27 12.50 -11.45
CA PRO A 283 6.73 12.87 -12.79
C PRO A 283 5.72 12.49 -13.87
N ILE A 284 4.90 11.44 -13.66
CA ILE A 284 3.82 11.11 -14.60
C ILE A 284 2.82 12.26 -14.67
N VAL A 285 2.27 12.67 -13.52
CA VAL A 285 1.30 13.76 -13.47
C VAL A 285 1.92 15.08 -13.94
N GLN A 286 3.18 15.35 -13.58
CA GLN A 286 3.92 16.51 -14.10
C GLN A 286 3.98 16.51 -15.63
N THR A 287 4.39 15.39 -16.25
CA THR A 287 4.46 15.29 -17.71
C THR A 287 3.10 15.44 -18.38
N MET A 288 2.04 14.89 -17.79
CA MET A 288 0.70 15.01 -18.34
C MET A 288 0.16 16.44 -18.22
N MET A 289 0.41 17.11 -17.09
CA MET A 289 0.03 18.52 -16.91
C MET A 289 0.79 19.45 -17.86
N LEU A 290 2.08 19.20 -18.10
CA LEU A 290 2.87 19.91 -19.10
C LEU A 290 2.36 19.65 -20.53
N ALA A 291 1.78 18.48 -20.79
CA ALA A 291 1.11 18.14 -22.06
C ALA A 291 -0.33 18.69 -22.15
N GLY A 292 -0.81 19.44 -21.16
CA GLY A 292 -2.12 20.11 -21.17
C GLY A 292 -3.21 19.45 -20.33
N MET A 293 -2.90 18.44 -19.50
CA MET A 293 -3.87 17.85 -18.57
C MET A 293 -4.35 18.89 -17.54
N GLY A 294 -5.66 18.93 -17.34
CA GLY A 294 -6.31 19.73 -16.30
C GLY A 294 -5.90 19.37 -14.86
N THR A 295 -5.92 20.36 -13.97
CA THR A 295 -5.59 20.21 -12.54
C THR A 295 -6.53 19.25 -11.79
N ALA A 296 -7.82 19.24 -12.15
CA ALA A 296 -8.82 18.40 -11.51
C ALA A 296 -8.63 16.89 -11.78
N PRO A 297 -8.50 16.42 -13.04
CA PRO A 297 -8.17 15.02 -13.31
C PRO A 297 -6.79 14.62 -12.77
N ALA A 298 -5.81 15.54 -12.76
CA ALA A 298 -4.51 15.32 -12.14
C ALA A 298 -4.63 15.03 -10.63
N LEU A 299 -5.41 15.83 -9.89
CA LEU A 299 -5.66 15.61 -8.46
C LEU A 299 -6.41 14.31 -8.19
N ALA A 300 -7.42 13.98 -9.00
CA ALA A 300 -8.12 12.71 -8.91
C ALA A 300 -7.16 11.52 -9.05
N LEU A 301 -6.27 11.57 -10.06
CA LEU A 301 -5.25 10.56 -10.29
C LEU A 301 -4.26 10.47 -9.12
N LEU A 302 -3.75 11.61 -8.63
CA LEU A 302 -2.82 11.67 -7.49
C LEU A 302 -3.40 11.15 -6.18
N MET A 303 -4.73 11.11 -6.04
CA MET A 303 -5.38 10.51 -4.86
C MET A 303 -5.59 9.00 -5.02
N THR A 304 -6.03 8.53 -6.18
CA THR A 304 -6.45 7.13 -6.35
C THR A 304 -5.30 6.20 -6.70
N LEU A 305 -4.38 6.64 -7.55
CA LEU A 305 -3.21 5.88 -8.03
C LEU A 305 -2.32 5.30 -6.90
N PRO A 306 -2.00 6.04 -5.82
CA PRO A 306 -1.24 5.49 -4.72
C PRO A 306 -2.10 4.70 -3.72
N ALA A 307 -3.42 4.89 -3.67
CA ALA A 307 -4.24 4.42 -2.57
C ALA A 307 -4.52 2.92 -2.65
N VAL A 308 -4.87 2.43 -3.84
CA VAL A 308 -5.21 1.03 -4.13
C VAL A 308 -4.79 0.68 -5.54
N SER A 309 -4.64 -0.61 -5.82
CA SER A 309 -4.39 -1.10 -7.17
C SER A 309 -5.03 -2.47 -7.36
N LEU A 310 -5.40 -2.84 -8.58
CA LEU A 310 -5.94 -4.17 -8.86
C LEU A 310 -5.04 -5.31 -8.32
N PRO A 311 -3.70 -5.25 -8.46
CA PRO A 311 -2.81 -6.30 -7.96
C PRO A 311 -2.82 -6.41 -6.44
N SER A 312 -2.79 -5.28 -5.74
CA SER A 312 -2.80 -5.26 -4.29
C SER A 312 -4.12 -5.78 -3.72
N LEU A 313 -5.26 -5.46 -4.35
CA LEU A 313 -6.57 -6.03 -4.00
C LEU A 313 -6.59 -7.55 -4.18
N ILE A 314 -6.04 -8.09 -5.27
CA ILE A 314 -5.95 -9.54 -5.49
C ILE A 314 -5.10 -10.21 -4.40
N MET A 315 -3.97 -9.62 -4.04
CA MET A 315 -3.08 -10.15 -2.99
C MET A 315 -3.76 -10.19 -1.61
N LEU A 316 -4.57 -9.18 -1.29
CA LEU A 316 -5.28 -9.08 -0.02
C LEU A 316 -6.49 -10.01 0.09
N ARG A 317 -7.00 -10.54 -1.03
CA ARG A 317 -8.21 -11.40 -1.06
C ARG A 317 -8.08 -12.66 -0.20
N LYS A 318 -6.86 -13.13 0.05
CA LYS A 318 -6.61 -14.29 0.93
C LYS A 318 -6.74 -13.98 2.42
N ALA A 319 -6.78 -12.69 2.80
CA ALA A 319 -6.79 -12.26 4.21
C ALA A 319 -7.97 -11.33 4.57
N PHE A 320 -8.72 -10.87 3.57
CA PHE A 320 -9.86 -9.97 3.73
C PHE A 320 -11.07 -10.49 2.96
N PRO A 321 -12.30 -10.23 3.45
CA PRO A 321 -13.51 -10.54 2.68
C PRO A 321 -13.51 -9.76 1.36
N ALA A 322 -13.93 -10.39 0.26
CA ALA A 322 -13.99 -9.73 -1.05
C ALA A 322 -14.84 -8.44 -1.02
N LYS A 323 -15.92 -8.43 -0.23
CA LYS A 323 -16.76 -7.24 0.01
C LYS A 323 -15.96 -6.07 0.59
N ALA A 324 -15.04 -6.32 1.53
CA ALA A 324 -14.21 -5.26 2.12
C ALA A 324 -13.29 -4.64 1.07
N LEU A 325 -12.68 -5.46 0.23
CA LEU A 325 -11.72 -5.02 -0.78
C LEU A 325 -12.37 -4.22 -1.90
N TRP A 326 -13.49 -4.70 -2.45
CA TRP A 326 -14.19 -3.97 -3.51
C TRP A 326 -14.82 -2.68 -2.99
N LEU A 327 -15.39 -2.70 -1.77
CA LEU A 327 -15.88 -1.49 -1.12
C LEU A 327 -14.75 -0.47 -0.90
N THR A 328 -13.57 -0.92 -0.46
CA THR A 328 -12.40 -0.05 -0.31
C THR A 328 -12.02 0.59 -1.64
N GLY A 329 -11.90 -0.19 -2.72
CA GLY A 329 -11.59 0.33 -4.05
C GLY A 329 -12.63 1.32 -4.58
N ALA A 330 -13.92 1.03 -4.38
CA ALA A 330 -15.02 1.91 -4.78
C ALA A 330 -15.00 3.24 -3.99
N MET A 331 -14.80 3.17 -2.67
CA MET A 331 -14.73 4.37 -1.83
C MET A 331 -13.50 5.23 -2.14
N VAL A 332 -12.37 4.62 -2.51
CA VAL A 332 -11.19 5.34 -2.97
C VAL A 332 -11.47 6.06 -4.28
N ALA A 333 -12.08 5.38 -5.26
CA ALA A 333 -12.48 6.01 -6.52
C ALA A 333 -13.41 7.20 -6.28
N VAL A 334 -14.46 7.03 -5.46
CA VAL A 334 -15.38 8.12 -5.08
C VAL A 334 -14.64 9.26 -4.39
N SER A 335 -13.71 8.97 -3.49
CA SER A 335 -12.92 10.00 -2.81
C SER A 335 -12.04 10.77 -3.79
N GLY A 336 -11.44 10.09 -4.77
CA GLY A 336 -10.70 10.73 -5.87
C GLY A 336 -11.58 11.65 -6.71
N VAL A 337 -12.80 11.22 -7.04
CA VAL A 337 -13.79 12.04 -7.76
C VAL A 337 -14.18 13.27 -6.95
N ILE A 338 -14.37 13.14 -5.63
CA ILE A 338 -14.69 14.27 -4.76
C ILE A 338 -13.54 15.27 -4.73
N VAL A 339 -12.30 14.80 -4.50
CA VAL A 339 -11.13 15.69 -4.42
C VAL A 339 -10.86 16.38 -5.76
N GLY A 340 -10.90 15.64 -6.87
CA GLY A 340 -10.75 16.23 -8.20
C GLY A 340 -11.91 17.15 -8.57
N GLY A 341 -13.14 16.79 -8.22
CA GLY A 341 -14.33 17.58 -8.48
C GLY A 341 -14.35 18.90 -7.72
N LEU A 342 -13.83 18.94 -6.49
CA LEU A 342 -13.63 20.19 -5.75
C LEU A 342 -12.67 21.13 -6.48
N ALA A 343 -11.67 20.59 -7.18
CA ALA A 343 -10.74 21.38 -7.98
C ALA A 343 -11.32 21.86 -9.32
N LEU A 344 -12.54 21.46 -9.70
CA LEU A 344 -13.28 22.08 -10.82
C LEU A 344 -13.98 23.37 -10.42
N LEU A 345 -14.10 23.65 -9.12
CA LEU A 345 -14.79 24.83 -8.59
C LEU A 345 -13.87 26.07 -8.49
N PHE A 346 -12.57 25.89 -8.72
CA PHE A 346 -11.52 26.91 -8.60
C PHE A 346 -10.63 26.87 -9.84
#